data_AF-A0A6D2ILE8-F1
#
_entry.id   AF-A0A6D2ILE8-F1
#
_cell.length_a   1.000
_cell.length_b   1.000
_cell.length_c   1.000
_cell.angle_alpha   90.00
_cell.angle_beta   90.00
_cell.angle_gamma   90.00
#
_symmetry.space_group_name_H-M   'P 1'
#
loop_
_entity.id
_entity.type
_entity.pdbx_description
1 polymer ?
#
loop_
_entity_poly.entity_id
_entity_poly.type
_entity_poly.pdbx_seq_one_letter_code
_entity_poly.pdbx_strand_id
1 'polypeptide(L)'
;MSSFAVGAVWALYDDIDDMPRLYAKIESIHKSPASRLEVTWLESGDEGSVSVACGRFEYGETQTLKGHLAFSHEMQPITQCTDFITLNPMKGETWALFRDWSNNPEQHKPPYKYDFVQVVLGFDDSVGVGVTYLGKVDGFVSVFEHALQRGIISRVIPPEEMRRFSHRVPSVKLTGEEKEGVPAGSFELDTAAIPVEVEEEVNSERQSSVAAVVVPPVRRSRRESIPTRRLLHHIASARAVKH
;
A
#
# COMPACT_ATOMS: atom_id res chain seq x y z
N MET A 1 5.01 8.12 -16.90
CA MET A 1 5.04 8.74 -15.55
C MET A 1 4.27 10.05 -15.62
N SER A 2 3.22 10.22 -14.79
CA SER A 2 2.56 11.51 -14.65
C SER A 2 3.57 12.51 -14.06
N SER A 3 3.59 13.73 -14.57
CA SER A 3 4.39 14.81 -13.99
C SER A 3 3.61 15.42 -12.83
N PHE A 4 4.29 15.72 -11.72
CA PHE A 4 3.66 16.44 -10.61
C PHE A 4 3.02 17.74 -11.09
N ALA A 5 1.78 17.95 -10.63
CA ALA A 5 1.00 19.15 -10.88
C ALA A 5 0.40 19.66 -9.58
N VAL A 6 0.31 20.99 -9.45
CA VAL A 6 -0.39 21.62 -8.32
C VAL A 6 -1.86 21.23 -8.37
N GLY A 7 -2.42 20.82 -7.23
CA GLY A 7 -3.78 20.32 -7.11
C GLY A 7 -3.92 18.81 -7.30
N ALA A 8 -2.92 18.13 -7.87
CA ALA A 8 -2.96 16.69 -8.07
C ALA A 8 -2.87 15.95 -6.73
N VAL A 9 -3.59 14.82 -6.65
CA VAL A 9 -3.61 13.95 -5.48
C VAL A 9 -2.78 12.72 -5.78
N TRP A 10 -1.95 12.30 -4.84
CA TRP A 10 -1.02 11.21 -5.04
C TRP A 10 -1.13 10.21 -3.91
N ALA A 11 -0.91 8.94 -4.27
CA ALA A 11 -0.61 7.87 -3.32
C ALA A 11 0.91 7.86 -3.04
N LEU A 12 1.27 7.65 -1.77
CA LEU A 12 2.63 7.61 -1.27
C LEU A 12 2.83 6.34 -0.44
N TYR A 13 4.05 5.81 -0.48
CA TYR A 13 4.44 4.63 0.29
C TYR A 13 4.47 4.94 1.79
N ASP A 14 3.88 4.06 2.60
CA ASP A 14 4.01 4.13 4.05
C ASP A 14 5.24 3.39 4.58
N ASP A 15 5.44 3.47 5.89
CA ASP A 15 6.55 2.88 6.62
C ASP A 15 6.22 1.51 7.26
N ILE A 16 5.08 0.91 6.94
CA ILE A 16 4.61 -0.35 7.54
C ILE A 16 5.10 -1.55 6.72
N ASP A 17 4.77 -1.59 5.44
CA ASP A 17 5.24 -2.62 4.48
C ASP A 17 5.52 -2.04 3.08
N ASP A 18 5.85 -0.73 3.02
CA ASP A 18 6.21 0.00 1.80
C ASP A 18 5.12 -0.03 0.72
N MET A 19 3.84 -0.13 1.11
CA MET A 19 2.70 -0.09 0.19
C MET A 19 2.13 1.34 0.06
N PRO A 20 1.56 1.72 -1.11
CA PRO A 20 1.11 3.08 -1.37
C PRO A 20 -0.26 3.40 -0.73
N ARG A 21 -0.29 3.52 0.60
CA ARG A 21 -1.52 3.71 1.39
C ARG A 21 -1.68 5.09 2.02
N LEU A 22 -0.67 5.96 1.90
CA LEU A 22 -0.78 7.36 2.29
C LEU A 22 -1.25 8.18 1.10
N TYR A 23 -2.03 9.24 1.34
CA TYR A 23 -2.49 10.12 0.29
C TYR A 23 -2.22 11.58 0.62
N ALA A 24 -1.81 12.35 -0.39
CA ALA A 24 -1.56 13.77 -0.22
C ALA A 24 -1.91 14.56 -1.49
N LYS A 25 -2.34 15.80 -1.31
CA LYS A 25 -2.55 16.76 -2.39
C LYS A 25 -1.33 17.67 -2.53
N ILE A 26 -0.84 17.87 -3.75
CA ILE A 26 0.26 18.78 -4.02
C ILE A 26 -0.24 20.23 -4.00
N GLU A 27 0.31 21.04 -3.10
CA GLU A 27 -0.02 22.47 -2.99
C GLU A 27 0.94 23.34 -3.79
N SER A 28 2.24 23.01 -3.77
CA SER A 28 3.24 23.78 -4.51
C SER A 28 4.45 22.95 -4.92
N ILE A 29 5.10 23.37 -6.01
CA ILE A 29 6.26 22.68 -6.59
C ILE A 29 7.42 23.66 -6.67
N HIS A 30 8.45 23.42 -5.87
CA HIS A 30 9.65 24.27 -5.84
C HIS A 30 10.76 23.67 -6.70
N LYS A 31 10.98 24.29 -7.87
CA LYS A 31 12.08 23.97 -8.79
C LYS A 31 13.41 24.45 -8.18
N SER A 32 14.06 23.59 -7.42
CA SER A 32 15.38 23.80 -6.82
C SER A 32 16.22 22.52 -7.04
N PRO A 33 17.54 22.52 -6.76
CA PRO A 33 18.43 21.38 -7.08
C PRO A 33 17.98 20.03 -6.47
N ALA A 34 17.12 20.05 -5.46
CA ALA A 34 16.61 18.87 -4.77
C ALA A 34 15.09 18.67 -4.90
N SER A 35 14.41 19.35 -5.83
CA SER A 35 12.95 19.33 -6.09
C SER A 35 12.09 19.08 -4.85
N ARG A 36 11.54 20.16 -4.28
CA ARG A 36 10.69 20.08 -3.08
C ARG A 36 9.23 20.20 -3.46
N LEU A 37 8.41 19.36 -2.85
CA LEU A 37 6.96 19.38 -3.00
C LEU A 37 6.35 19.75 -1.66
N GLU A 38 5.52 20.77 -1.65
CA GLU A 38 4.65 21.05 -0.51
C GLU A 38 3.35 20.28 -0.72
N VAL A 39 2.98 19.46 0.26
CA VAL A 39 1.82 18.60 0.18
C VAL A 39 0.96 18.75 1.41
N THR A 40 -0.35 18.63 1.25
CA THR A 40 -1.32 18.52 2.35
C THR A 40 -1.74 17.06 2.46
N TRP A 41 -1.52 16.45 3.62
CA TRP A 41 -1.93 15.07 3.87
C TRP A 41 -3.45 14.92 3.85
N LEU A 42 -3.91 13.76 3.40
CA LEU A 42 -5.32 13.39 3.44
C LEU A 42 -5.53 12.44 4.62
N GLU A 43 -6.29 12.88 5.61
CA GLU A 43 -6.50 12.18 6.86
C GLU A 43 -7.91 11.57 6.89
N SER A 44 -8.01 10.31 7.32
CA SER A 44 -9.31 9.70 7.59
C SER A 44 -9.77 10.09 8.99
N GLY A 45 -11.03 10.52 9.15
CA GLY A 45 -11.60 10.90 10.45
C GLY A 45 -11.72 9.77 11.50
N ASP A 46 -11.40 8.53 11.13
CA ASP A 46 -11.38 7.37 12.03
C ASP A 46 -10.00 7.21 12.67
N GLU A 47 -9.79 7.81 13.84
CA GLU A 47 -8.56 7.62 14.61
C GLU A 47 -8.36 6.14 15.02
N GLY A 48 -7.22 5.56 14.64
CA GLY A 48 -6.76 4.27 15.16
C GLY A 48 -7.11 3.01 14.35
N SER A 49 -7.65 3.15 13.13
CA SER A 49 -7.81 2.02 12.20
C SER A 49 -6.75 2.03 11.10
N VAL A 50 -6.40 0.86 10.57
CA VAL A 50 -5.48 0.71 9.43
C VAL A 50 -5.85 1.69 8.32
N SER A 51 -4.84 2.35 7.74
CA SER A 51 -4.94 3.34 6.66
C SER A 51 -6.13 3.07 5.75
N VAL A 52 -7.13 3.94 5.83
CA VAL A 52 -8.32 3.83 5.01
C VAL A 52 -7.92 4.20 3.58
N ALA A 53 -8.12 3.30 2.62
CA ALA A 53 -7.78 3.54 1.21
C ALA A 53 -8.91 4.21 0.41
N CYS A 54 -10.12 4.18 0.96
CA CYS A 54 -11.35 4.54 0.25
C CYS A 54 -12.31 5.30 1.15
N GLY A 55 -13.03 6.26 0.59
CA GLY A 55 -14.01 7.07 1.28
C GLY A 55 -13.60 8.54 1.36
N ARG A 56 -14.15 9.23 2.37
CA ARG A 56 -13.94 10.65 2.62
C ARG A 56 -12.67 10.86 3.44
N PHE A 57 -11.84 11.78 2.97
CA PHE A 57 -10.66 12.28 3.67
C PHE A 57 -10.80 13.77 3.92
N GLU A 58 -10.32 14.21 5.06
CA GLU A 58 -10.16 15.62 5.42
C GLU A 58 -8.74 16.08 5.09
N TYR A 59 -8.58 17.38 4.89
CA TYR A 59 -7.26 17.97 4.67
C TYR A 59 -6.55 18.15 6.01
N GLY A 60 -5.42 17.44 6.17
CA GLY A 60 -4.59 17.41 7.37
C GLY A 60 -3.43 18.42 7.34
N GLU A 61 -2.30 18.02 7.93
CA GLU A 61 -1.09 18.86 7.99
C GLU A 61 -0.47 19.08 6.60
N THR A 62 0.01 20.31 6.35
CA THR A 62 0.86 20.62 5.20
C THR A 62 2.34 20.42 5.54
N GLN A 63 3.04 19.63 4.72
CA GLN A 63 4.45 19.32 4.91
C GLN A 63 5.25 19.51 3.61
N THR A 64 6.53 19.91 3.74
CA THR A 64 7.47 19.90 2.63
C THR A 64 8.20 18.57 2.53
N LEU A 65 7.98 17.84 1.44
CA LEU A 65 8.69 16.62 1.09
C LEU A 65 9.88 16.91 0.16
N LYS A 66 10.94 16.12 0.31
CA LYS A 66 12.14 16.19 -0.53
C LYS A 66 12.18 14.99 -1.47
N GLY A 67 12.36 15.25 -2.76
CA GLY A 67 12.46 14.20 -3.76
C GLY A 67 11.10 13.55 -4.08
N HIS A 68 11.13 12.72 -5.12
CA HIS A 68 9.93 12.13 -5.73
C HIS A 68 9.75 10.65 -5.41
N LEU A 69 10.73 10.02 -4.74
CA LEU A 69 10.74 8.57 -4.49
C LEU A 69 9.65 8.09 -3.53
N ALA A 70 9.11 8.99 -2.70
CA ALA A 70 8.00 8.67 -1.82
C ALA A 70 6.65 8.53 -2.57
N PHE A 71 6.56 9.05 -3.79
CA PHE A 71 5.32 9.08 -4.58
C PHE A 71 5.22 7.82 -5.44
N SER A 72 4.08 7.14 -5.36
CA SER A 72 3.79 5.99 -6.20
C SER A 72 3.10 6.44 -7.49
N HIS A 73 1.88 6.95 -7.38
CA HIS A 73 1.07 7.31 -8.53
C HIS A 73 0.01 8.35 -8.18
N GLU A 74 -0.48 9.03 -9.22
CA GLU A 74 -1.57 9.99 -9.10
C GLU A 74 -2.91 9.26 -8.90
N MET A 75 -3.72 9.75 -7.97
CA MET A 75 -5.07 9.32 -7.67
C MET A 75 -6.06 10.30 -8.29
N GLN A 76 -7.16 9.78 -8.82
CA GLN A 76 -8.24 10.60 -9.34
C GLN A 76 -9.38 10.68 -8.30
N PRO A 77 -9.63 11.87 -7.71
CA PRO A 77 -10.76 12.04 -6.80
C PRO A 77 -12.10 11.93 -7.52
N ILE A 78 -13.09 11.36 -6.84
CA ILE A 78 -14.49 11.38 -7.30
C ILE A 78 -15.12 12.74 -6.97
N THR A 79 -14.83 13.23 -5.77
CA THR A 79 -15.29 14.52 -5.26
C THR A 79 -14.11 15.25 -4.66
N GLN A 80 -13.99 16.54 -4.99
CA GLN A 80 -13.02 17.44 -4.39
C GLN A 80 -13.73 18.73 -3.97
N CYS A 81 -13.90 18.89 -2.67
CA CYS A 81 -14.54 20.04 -2.04
C CYS A 81 -13.49 20.87 -1.29
N THR A 82 -13.90 22.00 -0.71
CA THR A 82 -13.01 22.87 0.04
C THR A 82 -12.51 22.23 1.34
N ASP A 83 -13.35 21.42 1.97
CA ASP A 83 -13.14 20.82 3.29
C ASP A 83 -12.76 19.34 3.25
N PHE A 84 -13.08 18.64 2.15
CA PHE A 84 -12.81 17.21 2.02
C PHE A 84 -12.58 16.77 0.59
N ILE A 85 -12.09 15.55 0.47
CA ILE A 85 -11.92 14.84 -0.79
C ILE A 85 -12.39 13.40 -0.66
N THR A 86 -12.90 12.83 -1.73
CA THR A 86 -13.37 11.43 -1.75
C THR A 86 -12.59 10.64 -2.79
N LEU A 87 -11.94 9.57 -2.35
CA LEU A 87 -11.25 8.60 -3.20
C LEU A 87 -12.00 7.27 -3.09
N ASN A 88 -12.41 6.67 -4.21
CA ASN A 88 -12.91 5.29 -4.21
C ASN A 88 -12.43 4.57 -5.48
N PRO A 89 -12.47 3.23 -5.51
CA PRO A 89 -12.06 2.45 -6.67
C PRO A 89 -12.92 2.78 -7.89
N MET A 90 -12.25 3.01 -9.02
CA MET A 90 -12.89 3.30 -10.29
C MET A 90 -12.84 2.10 -11.23
N LYS A 91 -13.81 2.01 -12.13
CA LYS A 91 -13.87 0.95 -13.14
C LYS A 91 -12.60 0.91 -13.98
N GLY A 92 -12.06 -0.30 -14.14
CA GLY A 92 -10.86 -0.58 -14.93
C GLY A 92 -9.57 -0.57 -14.11
N GLU A 93 -9.58 0.00 -12.91
CA GLU A 93 -8.42 0.01 -12.03
C GLU A 93 -8.12 -1.36 -11.42
N THR A 94 -6.86 -1.56 -11.05
CA THR A 94 -6.40 -2.71 -10.28
C THR A 94 -6.12 -2.30 -8.84
N TRP A 95 -6.55 -3.12 -7.90
CA TRP A 95 -6.49 -2.84 -6.47
C TRP A 95 -6.04 -4.06 -5.68
N ALA A 96 -5.37 -3.83 -4.57
CA ALA A 96 -5.07 -4.83 -3.56
C ALA A 96 -6.15 -4.83 -2.48
N LEU A 97 -6.68 -6.01 -2.18
CA LEU A 97 -7.59 -6.26 -1.07
C LEU A 97 -6.87 -7.01 0.04
N PHE A 98 -7.07 -6.61 1.29
CA PHE A 98 -6.60 -7.39 2.44
C PHE A 98 -7.30 -8.75 2.47
N ARG A 99 -6.52 -9.83 2.30
CA ARG A 99 -7.01 -11.22 2.24
C ARG A 99 -7.59 -11.69 3.57
N ASP A 100 -6.96 -11.28 4.67
CA ASP A 100 -7.30 -11.67 6.05
C ASP A 100 -7.89 -10.48 6.84
N TRP A 101 -8.62 -9.61 6.14
CA TRP A 101 -9.30 -8.45 6.74
C TRP A 101 -10.28 -8.87 7.84
N SER A 102 -10.29 -8.08 8.92
CA SER A 102 -11.24 -8.16 10.03
C SER A 102 -11.74 -6.77 10.38
N ASN A 103 -13.01 -6.66 10.74
CA ASN A 103 -13.59 -5.44 11.30
C ASN A 103 -13.02 -5.08 12.68
N ASN A 104 -12.28 -5.99 13.32
CA ASN A 104 -11.57 -5.71 14.56
C ASN A 104 -10.16 -5.16 14.26
N PRO A 105 -9.88 -3.87 14.52
CA PRO A 105 -8.56 -3.28 14.25
C PRO A 105 -7.42 -4.00 14.99
N GLU A 106 -7.68 -4.59 16.16
CA GLU A 106 -6.66 -5.30 16.93
C GLU A 106 -6.16 -6.56 16.23
N GLN A 107 -6.97 -7.14 15.35
CA GLN A 107 -6.68 -8.34 14.57
C GLN A 107 -6.07 -8.01 13.21
N HIS A 108 -6.20 -6.76 12.74
CA HIS A 108 -5.74 -6.34 11.44
C HIS A 108 -4.32 -5.74 11.51
N LYS A 109 -3.33 -6.61 11.72
CA LYS A 109 -1.92 -6.24 11.90
C LYS A 109 -1.03 -6.87 10.82
N PRO A 110 0.11 -6.23 10.49
CA PRO A 110 1.09 -6.82 9.57
C PRO A 110 1.72 -8.11 10.14
N PRO A 111 2.28 -8.99 9.29
CA PRO A 111 2.39 -8.85 7.83
C PRO A 111 1.05 -9.04 7.13
N TYR A 112 0.74 -8.14 6.21
CA TYR A 112 -0.49 -8.20 5.44
C TYR A 112 -0.37 -9.15 4.26
N LYS A 113 -1.49 -9.73 3.85
CA LYS A 113 -1.63 -10.55 2.66
C LYS A 113 -2.69 -9.96 1.77
N TYR A 114 -2.47 -10.05 0.46
CA TYR A 114 -3.31 -9.36 -0.51
C TYR A 114 -3.90 -10.32 -1.53
N ASP A 115 -5.15 -10.09 -1.89
CA ASP A 115 -5.72 -10.56 -3.14
C ASP A 115 -5.75 -9.37 -4.11
N PHE A 116 -5.31 -9.58 -5.34
CA PHE A 116 -5.37 -8.54 -6.36
C PHE A 116 -6.65 -8.67 -7.15
N VAL A 117 -7.24 -7.54 -7.52
CA VAL A 117 -8.50 -7.50 -8.25
C VAL A 117 -8.49 -6.42 -9.31
N GLN A 118 -9.27 -6.64 -10.37
CA GLN A 118 -9.72 -5.58 -11.27
C GLN A 118 -11.11 -5.10 -10.85
N VAL A 119 -11.30 -3.79 -10.80
CA VAL A 119 -12.61 -3.17 -10.60
C VAL A 119 -13.41 -3.22 -11.90
N VAL A 120 -14.54 -3.93 -11.89
CA VAL A 120 -15.44 -4.06 -13.05
C VAL A 120 -16.63 -3.10 -12.98
N LEU A 121 -17.03 -2.72 -11.76
CA LEU A 121 -18.03 -1.70 -11.47
C LEU A 121 -17.47 -0.78 -10.38
N GLY A 122 -17.40 0.52 -10.66
CA GLY A 122 -16.93 1.51 -9.69
C GLY A 122 -17.88 1.63 -8.50
N PHE A 123 -17.43 2.31 -7.44
CA PHE A 123 -18.17 2.45 -6.20
C PHE A 123 -19.55 3.10 -6.37
N ASP A 124 -20.56 2.48 -5.73
CA ASP A 124 -21.92 2.98 -5.56
C ASP A 124 -22.33 2.86 -4.08
N ASP A 125 -22.94 3.89 -3.50
CA ASP A 125 -23.28 3.92 -2.07
C ASP A 125 -24.31 2.85 -1.64
N SER A 126 -25.09 2.32 -2.58
CA SER A 126 -26.12 1.31 -2.29
C SER A 126 -25.65 -0.12 -2.55
N VAL A 127 -24.71 -0.31 -3.50
CA VAL A 127 -24.26 -1.64 -3.95
C VAL A 127 -22.83 -1.95 -3.51
N GLY A 128 -21.94 -0.96 -3.51
CA GLY A 128 -20.50 -1.11 -3.28
C GLY A 128 -19.69 -1.21 -4.58
N VAL A 129 -18.60 -1.98 -4.58
CA VAL A 129 -17.67 -2.11 -5.70
C VAL A 129 -17.72 -3.52 -6.29
N GLY A 130 -17.94 -3.64 -7.60
CA GLY A 130 -17.83 -4.91 -8.30
C GLY A 130 -16.39 -5.20 -8.69
N VAL A 131 -15.85 -6.35 -8.28
CA VAL A 131 -14.45 -6.74 -8.55
C VAL A 131 -14.34 -8.15 -9.16
N THR A 132 -13.29 -8.37 -9.94
CA THR A 132 -12.87 -9.69 -10.46
C THR A 132 -11.46 -9.99 -9.99
N TYR A 133 -11.22 -11.18 -9.47
CA TYR A 133 -9.94 -11.59 -8.92
C TYR A 133 -8.87 -11.80 -9.99
N LEU A 134 -7.64 -11.50 -9.61
CA LEU A 134 -6.44 -11.66 -10.41
C LEU A 134 -5.50 -12.66 -9.73
N GLY A 135 -4.98 -13.60 -10.53
CA GLY A 135 -3.96 -14.57 -10.12
C GLY A 135 -2.67 -14.35 -10.90
N LYS A 136 -1.54 -14.59 -10.25
CA LYS A 136 -0.21 -14.46 -10.86
C LYS A 136 -0.04 -15.54 -11.93
N VAL A 137 0.44 -15.15 -13.10
CA VAL A 137 0.79 -16.07 -14.18
C VAL A 137 2.14 -16.72 -13.84
N ASP A 138 2.20 -18.05 -13.92
CA ASP A 138 3.40 -18.82 -13.60
C ASP A 138 4.60 -18.37 -14.44
N GLY A 139 5.76 -18.24 -13.79
CA GLY A 139 7.00 -17.80 -14.45
C GLY A 139 7.14 -16.29 -14.66
N PHE A 140 6.16 -15.49 -14.23
CA PHE A 140 6.22 -14.03 -14.25
C PHE A 140 6.17 -13.45 -12.83
N VAL A 141 6.90 -12.35 -12.61
CA VAL A 141 6.90 -11.66 -11.31
C VAL A 141 5.62 -10.83 -11.12
N SER A 142 5.23 -10.11 -12.18
CA SER A 142 4.23 -9.03 -12.14
C SER A 142 3.06 -9.22 -13.10
N VAL A 143 2.99 -10.33 -13.84
CA VAL A 143 1.88 -10.58 -14.78
C VAL A 143 0.77 -11.34 -14.08
N PHE A 144 -0.43 -10.80 -14.14
CA PHE A 144 -1.63 -11.36 -13.52
C PHE A 144 -2.77 -11.48 -14.53
N GLU A 145 -3.54 -12.55 -14.45
CA GLU A 145 -4.73 -12.76 -15.26
C GLU A 145 -5.96 -13.01 -14.39
N HIS A 146 -7.16 -12.95 -14.97
CA HIS A 146 -8.37 -13.28 -14.22
C HIS A 146 -8.33 -14.74 -13.77
N ALA A 147 -8.42 -14.96 -12.46
CA ALA A 147 -8.28 -16.29 -11.89
C ALA A 147 -9.24 -16.48 -10.70
N LEU A 148 -9.57 -17.75 -10.42
CA LEU A 148 -10.35 -18.10 -9.25
C LEU A 148 -9.52 -17.86 -7.99
N GLN A 149 -10.06 -17.08 -7.06
CA GLN A 149 -9.53 -16.96 -5.71
C GLN A 149 -10.46 -17.69 -4.74
N ARG A 150 -9.96 -18.76 -4.12
CA ARG A 150 -10.73 -19.61 -3.19
C ARG A 150 -12.10 -20.06 -3.77
N GLY A 151 -12.13 -20.37 -5.06
CA GLY A 151 -13.34 -20.81 -5.79
C GLY A 151 -14.26 -19.69 -6.28
N ILE A 152 -13.88 -18.41 -6.11
CA ILE A 152 -14.67 -17.25 -6.51
C ILE A 152 -13.91 -16.47 -7.58
N ILE A 153 -14.57 -16.15 -8.69
CA ILE A 153 -13.99 -15.33 -9.77
C ILE A 153 -14.26 -13.84 -9.57
N SER A 154 -15.47 -13.49 -9.15
CA SER A 154 -15.94 -12.11 -9.01
C SER A 154 -16.84 -11.97 -7.80
N ARG A 155 -16.81 -10.80 -7.17
CA ARG A 155 -17.61 -10.48 -5.98
C ARG A 155 -17.94 -8.99 -5.97
N VAL A 156 -19.03 -8.63 -5.29
CA VAL A 156 -19.29 -7.26 -4.85
C VAL A 156 -18.74 -7.08 -3.44
N ILE A 157 -17.88 -6.07 -3.26
CA ILE A 157 -17.45 -5.60 -1.94
C ILE A 157 -18.45 -4.54 -1.50
N PRO A 158 -19.32 -4.82 -0.52
CA PRO A 158 -20.37 -3.89 -0.14
C PRO A 158 -19.78 -2.68 0.62
N PRO A 159 -20.52 -1.56 0.74
CA PRO A 159 -20.03 -0.33 1.36
C PRO A 159 -19.43 -0.51 2.76
N GLU A 160 -20.02 -1.39 3.58
CA GLU A 160 -19.55 -1.71 4.93
C GLU A 160 -18.21 -2.49 4.96
N GLU A 161 -17.81 -3.09 3.83
CA GLU A 161 -16.54 -3.81 3.68
C GLU A 161 -15.48 -3.00 2.90
N MET A 162 -15.70 -1.70 2.63
CA MET A 162 -14.77 -0.86 1.87
C MET A 162 -13.37 -0.78 2.51
N ARG A 163 -13.25 -1.00 3.82
CA ARG A 163 -11.97 -1.12 4.53
C ARG A 163 -11.14 -2.34 4.13
N ARG A 164 -11.66 -3.23 3.28
CA ARG A 164 -10.86 -4.30 2.65
C ARG A 164 -9.90 -3.77 1.60
N PHE A 165 -10.21 -2.66 0.93
CA PHE A 165 -9.30 -2.06 -0.03
C PHE A 165 -8.08 -1.53 0.70
N SER A 166 -6.91 -2.00 0.29
CA SER A 166 -5.64 -1.58 0.87
C SER A 166 -5.03 -0.42 0.10
N HIS A 167 -4.85 -0.60 -1.21
CA HIS A 167 -4.28 0.41 -2.09
C HIS A 167 -4.58 0.07 -3.55
N ARG A 168 -4.51 1.10 -4.39
CA ARG A 168 -4.50 0.93 -5.85
C ARG A 168 -3.13 0.44 -6.29
N VAL A 169 -3.11 -0.51 -7.22
CA VAL A 169 -1.90 -1.05 -7.82
C VAL A 169 -1.86 -0.56 -9.25
N PRO A 170 -0.94 0.33 -9.66
CA PRO A 170 -0.81 0.72 -11.06
C PRO A 170 -0.60 -0.49 -11.96
N SER A 171 -1.22 -0.49 -13.14
CA SER A 171 -1.08 -1.60 -14.08
C SER A 171 -1.21 -1.19 -15.54
N VAL A 172 -0.70 -2.06 -16.41
CA VAL A 172 -0.87 -1.99 -17.85
C VAL A 172 -1.55 -3.26 -18.33
N LYS A 173 -2.61 -3.13 -19.13
CA LYS A 173 -3.26 -4.27 -19.77
C LYS A 173 -2.42 -4.76 -20.95
N LEU A 174 -2.13 -6.05 -20.98
CA LEU A 174 -1.30 -6.70 -21.99
C LEU A 174 -2.13 -7.29 -23.12
N THR A 175 -1.50 -7.35 -24.29
CA THR A 175 -2.08 -7.88 -25.53
C THR A 175 -1.75 -9.36 -25.73
N GLY A 176 -0.71 -9.87 -25.07
CA GLY A 176 -0.16 -11.22 -25.26
C GLY A 176 0.96 -11.26 -26.31
N GLU A 177 1.23 -10.15 -26.98
CA GLU A 177 2.31 -10.05 -27.99
C GLU A 177 3.64 -9.58 -27.38
N GLU A 178 3.64 -9.17 -26.11
CA GLU A 178 4.81 -8.58 -25.45
C GLU A 178 5.94 -9.60 -25.24
N LYS A 179 5.59 -10.85 -24.90
CA LYS A 179 6.53 -11.94 -24.63
C LYS A 179 5.84 -13.31 -24.70
N GLU A 180 6.60 -14.34 -25.08
CA GLU A 180 6.14 -15.73 -25.00
C GLU A 180 5.63 -16.08 -23.59
N GLY A 181 4.47 -16.74 -23.52
CA GLY A 181 3.83 -17.14 -22.28
C GLY A 181 2.94 -16.08 -21.63
N VAL A 182 2.87 -14.85 -22.15
CA VAL A 182 1.95 -13.81 -21.67
C VAL A 182 0.55 -14.05 -22.25
N PRO A 183 -0.49 -14.30 -21.42
CA PRO A 183 -1.85 -14.44 -21.90
C PRO A 183 -2.42 -13.10 -22.39
N ALA A 184 -3.18 -13.12 -23.49
CA ALA A 184 -3.85 -11.93 -23.98
C ALA A 184 -4.90 -11.43 -22.97
N GLY A 185 -4.86 -10.14 -22.65
CA GLY A 185 -5.79 -9.51 -21.71
C GLY A 185 -5.39 -9.60 -20.23
N SER A 186 -4.20 -10.13 -19.93
CA SER A 186 -3.59 -10.06 -18.60
C SER A 186 -3.17 -8.61 -18.24
N PHE A 187 -2.65 -8.44 -17.04
CA PHE A 187 -2.23 -7.15 -16.48
C PHE A 187 -0.81 -7.28 -15.96
N GLU A 188 0.07 -6.38 -16.37
CA GLU A 188 1.36 -6.18 -15.70
C GLU A 188 1.15 -5.17 -14.56
N LEU A 189 1.32 -5.64 -13.31
CA LEU A 189 1.21 -4.81 -12.11
C LEU A 189 2.57 -4.15 -11.79
N ASP A 190 2.53 -2.94 -11.25
CA ASP A 190 3.74 -2.26 -10.76
C ASP A 190 4.34 -3.06 -9.59
N THR A 191 5.58 -3.50 -9.77
CA THR A 191 6.30 -4.30 -8.77
C THR A 191 6.54 -3.58 -7.45
N ALA A 192 6.51 -2.26 -7.42
CA ALA A 192 6.65 -1.49 -6.18
C ALA A 192 5.35 -1.46 -5.35
N ALA A 193 4.22 -1.88 -5.92
CA ALA A 193 2.91 -1.96 -5.27
C ALA A 193 2.41 -3.41 -5.14
N ILE A 194 3.33 -4.39 -5.17
CA ILE A 194 3.07 -5.79 -4.84
C ILE A 194 4.11 -6.23 -3.79
N PRO A 195 3.73 -7.04 -2.79
CA PRO A 195 4.70 -7.54 -1.82
C PRO A 195 5.76 -8.40 -2.51
N VAL A 196 7.01 -8.26 -2.09
CA VAL A 196 8.08 -9.15 -2.50
C VAL A 196 7.88 -10.50 -1.81
N GLU A 197 7.60 -11.54 -2.59
CA GLU A 197 7.63 -12.91 -2.10
C GLU A 197 9.10 -13.26 -1.82
N VAL A 198 9.49 -13.26 -0.54
CA VAL A 198 10.79 -13.78 -0.14
C VAL A 198 10.68 -15.30 -0.18
N GLU A 199 11.27 -15.92 -1.20
CA GLU A 199 11.44 -17.37 -1.22
C GLU A 199 12.34 -17.74 -0.04
N GLU A 200 11.76 -18.26 1.04
CA GLU A 200 12.54 -18.88 2.11
C GLU A 200 13.18 -20.15 1.53
N GLU A 201 14.47 -20.08 1.22
CA GLU A 201 15.27 -21.27 0.88
C GLU A 201 15.14 -22.29 2.02
N VAL A 202 14.32 -23.32 1.82
CA VAL A 202 14.23 -24.46 2.74
C VAL A 202 15.54 -25.23 2.62
N ASN A 203 16.50 -24.91 3.50
CA ASN A 203 17.72 -25.69 3.65
C ASN A 203 17.35 -27.05 4.26
N SER A 204 17.09 -28.05 3.40
CA SER A 204 16.82 -29.42 3.83
C SER A 204 18.13 -30.09 4.28
N GLU A 205 18.52 -29.89 5.53
CA GLU A 205 19.60 -30.68 6.11
C GLU A 205 19.12 -32.10 6.39
N ARG A 206 19.63 -33.02 5.57
CA ARG A 206 19.53 -34.46 5.73
C ARG A 206 20.12 -34.86 7.08
N GLN A 207 19.33 -35.53 7.91
CA GLN A 207 19.82 -36.24 9.09
C GLN A 207 20.86 -37.28 8.66
N SER A 208 22.10 -37.13 9.12
CA SER A 208 23.02 -38.24 9.32
C SER A 208 23.74 -38.03 10.66
N SER A 209 23.67 -39.07 11.48
CA SER A 209 24.17 -39.19 12.85
C SER A 209 25.69 -39.24 12.95
N VAL A 210 26.33 -38.39 13.77
CA VAL A 210 27.58 -38.71 14.50
C VAL A 210 27.64 -37.93 15.83
N ALA A 211 28.13 -38.59 16.87
CA ALA A 211 28.17 -38.19 18.27
C ALA A 211 28.87 -36.84 18.59
N ALA A 212 28.29 -36.08 19.51
CA ALA A 212 28.83 -34.82 20.01
C ALA A 212 29.90 -35.04 21.09
N VAL A 213 31.10 -34.48 20.89
CA VAL A 213 32.11 -34.24 21.92
C VAL A 213 31.81 -32.89 22.58
N VAL A 214 31.68 -32.90 23.90
CA VAL A 214 31.38 -31.72 24.74
C VAL A 214 32.63 -30.85 24.92
N VAL A 215 32.52 -29.55 24.60
CA VAL A 215 33.51 -28.51 24.96
C VAL A 215 32.78 -27.31 25.57
N PRO A 216 33.23 -26.75 26.72
CA PRO A 216 32.51 -25.71 27.47
C PRO A 216 32.66 -24.28 26.87
N PRO A 217 31.83 -23.30 27.30
CA PRO A 217 31.51 -22.13 26.50
C PRO A 217 32.55 -21.00 26.61
N VAL A 218 32.82 -20.36 25.48
CA VAL A 218 33.56 -19.08 25.41
C VAL A 218 32.56 -17.93 25.51
N ARG A 219 32.73 -17.10 26.55
CA ARG A 219 31.97 -15.85 26.77
C ARG A 219 32.20 -14.89 25.60
N ARG A 220 31.11 -14.37 25.01
CA ARG A 220 31.16 -13.14 24.19
C ARG A 220 30.26 -12.06 24.79
N SER A 221 30.82 -10.86 24.76
CA SER A 221 30.39 -9.62 25.39
C SER A 221 29.07 -9.09 24.87
N ARG A 222 28.30 -8.49 25.78
CA ARG A 222 27.18 -7.58 25.50
C ARG A 222 27.54 -6.61 24.37
N ARG A 223 26.71 -6.56 23.33
CA ARG A 223 26.50 -5.36 22.54
C ARG A 223 25.10 -4.82 22.85
N GLU A 224 25.07 -3.54 23.12
CA GLU A 224 23.92 -2.78 23.59
C GLU A 224 22.84 -2.71 22.51
N SER A 225 21.59 -2.88 22.95
CA SER A 225 20.38 -2.70 22.18
C SER A 225 20.05 -1.22 22.01
N ILE A 226 19.81 -0.79 20.77
CA ILE A 226 19.25 0.53 20.46
C ILE A 226 17.73 0.48 20.74
N PRO A 227 17.16 1.43 21.50
CA PRO A 227 15.77 1.37 21.91
C PRO A 227 14.79 1.74 20.78
N THR A 228 13.81 0.87 20.58
CA THR A 228 12.56 1.07 19.83
C THR A 228 11.77 2.25 20.38
N ARG A 229 11.43 3.23 19.54
CA ARG A 229 10.63 4.39 19.96
C ARG A 229 9.14 4.13 19.69
N ARG A 230 8.41 3.85 20.78
CA ARG A 230 6.96 4.06 20.88
C ARG A 230 6.67 5.56 20.82
N LEU A 231 5.60 5.90 20.11
CA LEU A 231 4.57 6.89 20.41
C LEU A 231 4.98 8.08 21.32
N LEU A 232 5.14 9.27 20.75
CA LEU A 232 5.00 10.53 21.47
C LEU A 232 4.30 11.58 20.59
N HIS A 233 2.98 11.67 20.75
CA HIS A 233 2.28 12.96 20.76
C HIS A 233 2.88 13.83 21.88
N HIS A 234 2.78 15.16 21.70
CA HIS A 234 3.34 16.25 22.53
C HIS A 234 4.83 16.52 22.24
N ILE A 235 5.30 17.72 21.88
CA ILE A 235 5.00 19.07 22.40
C ILE A 235 5.39 20.09 21.33
N ALA A 236 4.58 21.15 21.15
CA ALA A 236 5.12 22.48 20.86
C ALA A 236 4.26 23.57 21.54
N SER A 237 4.31 23.60 22.87
CA SER A 237 4.09 24.85 23.60
C SER A 237 5.24 25.05 24.58
N ALA A 238 6.16 25.93 24.20
CA ALA A 238 7.03 26.67 25.12
C ALA A 238 7.63 27.86 24.35
N ARG A 239 6.99 29.02 24.48
CA ARG A 239 7.63 30.32 24.22
C ARG A 239 7.89 30.94 25.58
N ALA A 240 9.16 31.08 25.96
CA ALA A 240 9.58 31.82 27.14
C ALA A 240 10.24 33.15 26.73
N VAL A 241 9.55 34.24 27.09
CA VAL A 241 10.00 35.52 27.68
C VAL A 241 11.20 36.30 27.10
N LYS A 242 10.93 37.61 26.88
CA LYS A 242 11.73 38.87 27.00
C LYS A 242 11.50 39.72 25.74
N HIS A 243 11.02 40.96 25.77
CA HIS A 243 11.11 42.07 26.72
C HIS A 243 9.76 42.76 26.95
#